data_AF-A0A1X0RND4-F1
#
_entry.id   AF-A0A1X0RND4-F1
#
_cell.length_a   1.000
_cell.length_b   1.000
_cell.length_c   1.000
_cell.angle_alpha   90.00
_cell.angle_beta   90.00
_cell.angle_gamma   90.00
#
_symmetry.space_group_name_H-M   'P 1'
#
loop_
_entity.id
_entity.type
_entity.pdbx_description
1 polymer ?
#
loop_
_entity_poly.entity_id
_entity_poly.type
_entity_poly.pdbx_seq_one_letter_code
_entity_poly.pdbx_strand_id
1 'polypeptide(L)'
;MGINDKSPYEILGVGRYSTQKEIRKRYLELCKIYHPDVSKLKDTTARFKDIKYAYEVLTHKTIPKQPLIRHYPPSTATTTIDTHLWTRRSILGGFGLMAVVIFYLSMDRQEESYSKIENVTTHKSPTPWKEAGMSFRDWRQK
;
A
#
# COMPACT_ATOMS: atom_id res chain seq x y z
N MET A 1 43.80 -1.68 -9.83
CA MET A 1 43.90 -0.61 -8.83
C MET A 1 42.54 -0.52 -8.13
N GLY A 2 42.49 -0.97 -6.87
CA GLY A 2 41.28 -1.03 -6.08
C GLY A 2 40.86 0.35 -5.57
N ILE A 3 39.60 0.47 -5.19
CA ILE A 3 38.84 1.72 -4.97
C ILE A 3 39.23 2.41 -3.64
N ASN A 4 40.38 2.09 -3.05
CA ASN A 4 40.79 2.54 -1.70
C ASN A 4 41.85 3.65 -1.68
N ASP A 5 42.39 4.06 -2.83
CA ASP A 5 43.49 5.05 -2.86
C ASP A 5 43.01 6.50 -3.09
N LYS A 6 41.75 6.68 -3.54
CA LYS A 6 41.19 8.01 -3.86
C LYS A 6 40.56 8.62 -2.62
N SER A 7 40.96 9.84 -2.28
CA SER A 7 40.42 10.51 -1.10
C SER A 7 38.92 10.83 -1.30
N PRO A 8 38.07 10.74 -0.26
CA PRO A 8 36.64 11.09 -0.35
C PRO A 8 36.39 12.52 -0.88
N TYR A 9 37.34 13.42 -0.60
CA TYR A 9 37.36 14.78 -1.09
C TYR A 9 37.50 14.84 -2.62
N GLU A 10 38.38 14.02 -3.21
CA GLU A 10 38.54 13.92 -4.66
C GLU A 10 37.32 13.33 -5.36
N ILE A 11 36.66 12.33 -4.73
CA ILE A 11 35.46 11.70 -5.30
C ILE A 11 34.31 12.70 -5.43
N LEU A 12 34.16 13.59 -4.45
CA LEU A 12 33.16 14.66 -4.46
C LEU A 12 33.63 15.95 -5.17
N GLY A 13 34.91 16.03 -5.55
CA GLY A 13 35.49 17.22 -6.18
C GLY A 13 35.52 18.44 -5.26
N VAL A 14 35.69 18.23 -3.95
CA VAL A 14 35.69 19.27 -2.91
C VAL A 14 37.08 19.40 -2.28
N GLY A 15 37.44 20.60 -1.83
CA GLY A 15 38.69 20.83 -1.11
C GLY A 15 38.69 20.20 0.28
N ARG A 16 39.86 19.92 0.85
CA ARG A 16 40.01 19.34 2.21
C ARG A 16 39.44 20.22 3.33
N TYR A 17 39.28 21.52 3.08
CA TYR A 17 38.73 22.50 4.01
C TYR A 17 37.27 22.88 3.69
N SER A 18 36.59 22.11 2.83
CA SER A 18 35.22 22.41 2.42
C SER A 18 34.25 22.27 3.59
N THR A 19 33.27 23.16 3.65
CA THR A 19 32.23 23.10 4.68
C THR A 19 31.22 22.00 4.39
N GLN A 20 30.51 21.50 5.41
CA GLN A 20 29.45 20.50 5.21
C GLN A 20 28.35 20.96 4.24
N LYS A 21 28.06 22.28 4.20
CA LYS A 21 27.11 22.87 3.26
C LYS A 21 27.58 22.69 1.81
N GLU A 22 28.86 22.88 1.55
CA GLU A 22 29.47 22.73 0.24
C GLU A 22 29.53 21.25 -0.20
N ILE A 23 29.91 20.36 0.73
CA ILE A 23 29.91 18.91 0.53
C ILE A 23 28.50 18.42 0.14
N ARG A 24 27.46 18.88 0.85
CA ARG A 24 26.07 18.55 0.53
C ARG A 24 25.62 19.10 -0.82
N LYS A 25 26.03 20.33 -1.16
CA LYS A 25 25.70 20.94 -2.45
C LYS A 25 26.29 20.12 -3.61
N ARG A 26 27.58 19.79 -3.55
CA ARG A 26 28.26 18.98 -4.59
C ARG A 26 27.69 17.57 -4.70
N TYR A 27 27.39 16.93 -3.56
CA TYR A 27 26.71 15.64 -3.55
C TYR A 27 25.38 15.68 -4.32
N LEU A 28 24.54 16.69 -4.08
CA LEU A 28 23.25 16.82 -4.77
C LEU A 28 23.40 17.06 -6.28
N GLU A 29 24.40 17.84 -6.70
CA GLU A 29 24.72 18.06 -8.12
C GLU A 29 25.13 16.75 -8.80
N LEU A 30 26.02 15.98 -8.17
CA LEU A 30 26.50 14.69 -8.68
C LEU A 30 25.38 13.64 -8.71
N CYS A 31 24.51 13.59 -7.70
CA CYS A 31 23.36 12.69 -7.69
C CYS A 31 22.41 12.94 -8.87
N LYS A 32 22.18 14.19 -9.26
CA LYS A 32 21.32 14.51 -10.43
C LYS A 32 21.91 14.00 -11.74
N ILE A 33 23.24 14.04 -11.87
CA ILE A 33 23.96 13.65 -13.08
C ILE A 33 24.10 12.12 -13.18
N TYR A 34 24.34 11.45 -12.05
CA TYR A 34 24.61 10.00 -11.98
C TYR A 34 23.44 9.19 -11.44
N HIS A 35 22.23 9.77 -11.36
CA HIS A 35 21.04 9.02 -10.93
C HIS A 35 20.77 7.88 -11.92
N PRO A 36 20.59 6.62 -11.45
CA PRO A 36 20.43 5.46 -12.32
C PRO A 36 19.18 5.54 -13.22
N ASP A 37 18.17 6.30 -12.81
CA ASP A 37 16.91 6.47 -13.56
C ASP A 37 17.00 7.54 -14.67
N VAL A 38 17.90 8.51 -14.53
CA VAL A 38 17.94 9.70 -15.41
C VAL A 38 19.15 9.67 -16.35
N SER A 39 20.21 8.96 -15.96
CA SER A 39 21.49 8.95 -16.67
C SER A 39 21.65 7.74 -17.57
N LYS A 40 21.99 7.97 -18.84
CA LYS A 40 22.14 6.91 -19.88
C LYS A 40 23.54 6.27 -19.92
N LEU A 41 24.41 6.62 -18.98
CA LEU A 41 25.80 6.14 -18.94
C LEU A 41 25.88 4.75 -18.30
N LYS A 42 26.74 3.87 -18.82
CA LYS A 42 26.86 2.46 -18.38
C LYS A 42 27.47 2.26 -16.99
N ASP A 43 28.11 3.30 -16.43
CA ASP A 43 28.84 3.24 -15.14
C ASP A 43 28.20 4.09 -14.03
N THR A 44 26.94 4.52 -14.21
CA THR A 44 26.22 5.41 -13.28
C THR A 44 26.09 4.80 -11.90
N THR A 45 25.73 3.52 -11.82
CA THR A 45 25.58 2.78 -10.57
C THR A 45 26.89 2.68 -9.78
N ALA A 46 28.02 2.46 -10.46
CA ALA A 46 29.32 2.37 -9.80
C ALA A 46 29.74 3.74 -9.24
N ARG A 47 29.65 4.79 -10.06
CA ARG A 47 29.99 6.16 -9.65
C ARG A 47 29.08 6.69 -8.55
N PHE A 48 27.79 6.39 -8.62
CA PHE A 48 26.83 6.77 -7.59
C PHE A 48 27.15 6.15 -6.24
N LYS A 49 27.56 4.87 -6.21
CA LYS A 49 28.02 4.20 -4.98
C LYS A 49 29.23 4.91 -4.38
N ASP A 50 30.21 5.27 -5.21
CA ASP A 50 31.42 5.98 -4.76
C ASP A 50 31.07 7.36 -4.18
N ILE A 51 30.21 8.13 -4.87
CA ILE A 51 29.74 9.46 -4.45
C ILE A 51 29.00 9.38 -3.10
N LYS A 52 28.13 8.38 -2.94
CA LYS A 52 27.38 8.15 -1.69
C LYS A 52 28.32 7.80 -0.54
N TYR A 53 29.26 6.89 -0.78
CA TYR A 53 30.26 6.50 0.22
C TYR A 53 31.11 7.70 0.67
N ALA A 54 31.60 8.50 -0.27
CA ALA A 54 32.38 9.70 0.04
C ALA A 54 31.59 10.71 0.87
N TYR A 55 30.31 10.94 0.53
CA TYR A 55 29.44 11.84 1.29
C TYR A 55 29.21 11.34 2.72
N GLU A 56 28.94 10.05 2.90
CA GLU A 56 28.77 9.43 4.22
C GLU A 56 30.04 9.62 5.07
N VAL A 57 31.22 9.33 4.53
CA VAL A 57 32.50 9.48 5.24
C VAL A 57 32.75 10.94 5.66
N LEU A 58 32.45 11.91 4.79
CA LEU A 58 32.67 13.33 5.08
C LEU A 58 31.61 13.94 6.02
N THR A 59 30.40 13.38 6.06
CA THR A 59 29.30 13.92 6.88
C THR A 59 29.15 13.25 8.23
N HIS A 60 29.59 12.00 8.38
CA HIS A 60 29.57 11.30 9.65
C HIS A 60 30.72 11.75 10.56
N LYS A 61 30.54 12.91 11.22
CA LYS A 61 31.41 13.35 12.32
C LYS A 61 31.30 12.45 13.57
N THR A 62 30.28 11.58 13.64
CA THR A 62 30.11 10.53 14.67
C THR A 62 29.17 9.44 14.15
N ILE A 63 29.69 8.26 13.83
CA ILE A 63 28.89 7.04 13.70
C ILE A 63 28.99 6.32 15.04
N PRO A 64 27.96 6.25 15.91
CA PRO A 64 27.93 5.15 16.86
C PRO A 64 27.88 3.88 16.01
N LYS A 65 28.92 3.03 16.11
CA LYS A 65 29.06 1.79 15.34
C LYS A 65 27.70 1.09 15.28
N GLN A 66 27.25 0.83 14.06
CA GLN A 66 25.96 0.21 13.72
C GLN A 66 25.57 -0.87 14.76
N PRO A 67 24.37 -0.85 15.37
CA PRO A 67 23.85 -2.05 16.00
C PRO A 67 23.44 -3.03 14.87
N LEU A 68 24.18 -4.14 14.80
CA LEU A 68 23.88 -5.43 14.17
C LEU A 68 22.83 -5.42 13.05
N ILE A 69 23.29 -5.73 11.84
CA ILE A 69 22.51 -6.08 10.66
C ILE A 69 21.34 -7.00 11.03
N ARG A 70 20.09 -6.50 11.00
CA ARG A 70 18.92 -7.38 10.91
C ARG A 70 18.86 -7.86 9.47
N HIS A 71 19.42 -9.05 9.23
CA HIS A 71 19.39 -9.69 7.92
C HIS A 71 17.92 -9.91 7.55
N TYR A 72 17.45 -9.23 6.53
CA TYR A 72 16.14 -9.52 5.95
C TYR A 72 16.28 -10.84 5.17
N PRO A 73 15.45 -11.87 5.43
CA PRO A 73 15.56 -13.13 4.71
C PRO A 73 15.26 -12.92 3.21
N PRO A 74 15.89 -13.70 2.31
CA PRO A 74 15.62 -13.59 0.88
C PRO A 74 14.13 -13.85 0.60
N SER A 75 13.55 -13.08 -0.33
CA SER A 75 12.11 -13.07 -0.67
C SER A 75 11.59 -14.36 -1.34
N THR A 76 12.34 -15.46 -1.26
CA THR A 76 11.94 -16.79 -1.73
C THR A 76 11.43 -17.70 -0.61
N ALA A 77 11.34 -17.20 0.62
CA ALA A 77 10.64 -17.90 1.69
C ALA A 77 9.12 -17.80 1.44
N THR A 78 8.57 -18.67 0.59
CA THR A 78 7.14 -18.99 0.58
C THR A 78 6.80 -19.56 1.94
N THR A 79 6.41 -18.70 2.86
CA THR A 79 5.77 -19.11 4.10
C THR A 79 4.48 -19.79 3.66
N THR A 80 4.45 -21.12 3.71
CA THR A 80 3.20 -21.88 3.64
C THR A 80 2.42 -21.48 4.88
N ILE A 81 1.64 -20.41 4.74
CA ILE A 81 0.67 -20.02 5.75
C ILE A 81 -0.36 -21.14 5.69
N ASP A 82 -0.28 -22.09 6.62
CA ASP A 82 -1.32 -23.11 6.82
C ASP A 82 -2.58 -22.41 7.33
N THR A 83 -3.35 -21.85 6.39
CA THR A 83 -4.66 -21.20 6.62
C THR A 83 -5.65 -22.13 7.32
N HIS A 84 -5.37 -23.43 7.34
CA HIS A 84 -6.18 -24.48 7.93
C HIS A 84 -6.23 -24.42 9.47
N LEU A 85 -5.18 -23.92 10.14
CA LEU A 85 -5.15 -23.87 11.62
C LEU A 85 -5.99 -22.71 12.19
N TRP A 86 -6.05 -21.57 11.51
CA TRP A 86 -6.87 -20.43 11.93
C TRP A 86 -8.35 -20.59 11.55
N THR A 87 -8.65 -21.31 10.47
CA THR A 87 -10.02 -21.54 9.99
C THR A 87 -10.83 -22.46 10.92
N ARG A 88 -10.19 -23.46 11.54
CA ARG A 88 -10.88 -24.42 12.43
C ARG A 88 -11.34 -23.82 13.77
N ARG A 89 -10.77 -22.69 14.22
CA ARG A 89 -11.15 -22.05 15.49
C ARG A 89 -12.12 -20.87 15.31
N SER A 90 -12.10 -20.20 14.16
CA SER A 90 -12.97 -19.03 13.88
C SER A 90 -14.39 -19.40 13.43
N ILE A 91 -14.59 -20.58 12.83
CA ILE A 91 -15.91 -21.02 12.37
C ILE A 91 -16.84 -21.30 13.57
N LEU A 92 -16.41 -21.98 14.63
CA LEU A 92 -17.29 -22.24 15.78
C LEU A 92 -17.74 -20.96 16.51
N GLY A 93 -16.86 -19.95 16.61
CA GLY A 93 -17.20 -18.68 17.27
C GLY A 93 -18.18 -17.82 16.47
N GLY A 94 -17.97 -17.73 15.14
CA GLY A 94 -18.84 -16.94 14.25
C GLY A 94 -20.22 -17.55 14.04
N PHE A 95 -20.31 -18.88 13.85
CA PHE A 95 -21.59 -19.56 13.70
C PHE A 95 -22.39 -19.59 15.01
N GLY A 96 -21.73 -19.64 16.17
CA GLY A 96 -22.39 -19.52 17.47
C GLY A 96 -23.05 -18.15 17.67
N LEU A 97 -22.36 -17.05 17.34
CA LEU A 97 -22.93 -15.70 17.41
C LEU A 97 -24.09 -15.50 16.44
N MET A 98 -23.97 -15.98 15.20
CA MET A 98 -25.07 -15.94 14.23
C MET A 98 -26.27 -16.79 14.67
N ALA A 99 -26.05 -17.97 15.25
CA ALA A 99 -27.13 -18.80 15.78
C ALA A 99 -27.85 -18.13 16.96
N VAL A 100 -27.12 -17.44 17.85
CA VAL A 100 -27.72 -16.66 18.95
C VAL A 100 -28.54 -15.48 18.42
N VAL A 101 -28.03 -14.74 17.43
CA VAL A 101 -28.77 -13.63 16.81
C VAL A 101 -30.02 -14.12 16.08
N ILE A 102 -29.93 -15.22 15.33
CA ILE A 102 -31.07 -15.84 14.64
C ILE A 102 -32.09 -16.36 15.66
N PHE A 103 -31.64 -17.02 16.74
CA PHE A 103 -32.50 -17.52 17.81
C PHE A 103 -33.20 -16.38 18.55
N TYR A 104 -32.50 -15.28 18.83
CA TYR A 104 -33.07 -14.09 19.46
C TYR A 104 -34.11 -13.40 18.56
N LEU A 105 -33.82 -13.26 17.26
CA LEU A 105 -34.78 -12.75 16.27
C LEU A 105 -35.96 -13.72 16.03
N SER A 106 -35.78 -15.02 16.29
CA SER A 106 -36.84 -16.03 16.16
C SER A 106 -37.72 -16.13 17.40
N MET A 107 -37.21 -15.80 18.60
CA MET A 107 -38.03 -15.76 19.83
C MET A 107 -38.92 -14.51 19.92
N ASP A 108 -38.59 -13.43 19.22
CA ASP A 108 -39.38 -12.18 19.21
C ASP A 108 -40.39 -12.11 18.04
N ARG A 109 -40.53 -13.19 17.26
CA ARG A 109 -41.43 -13.26 16.09
C ARG A 109 -42.50 -14.34 16.25
N GLN A 110 -43.23 -14.29 17.36
CA GLN A 110 -44.59 -14.80 17.48
C GLN A 110 -45.33 -13.64 18.17
N GLU A 111 -45.99 -12.72 17.47
CA GLU A 111 -47.42 -12.93 17.21
C GLU A 111 -48.05 -12.00 16.14
N GLU A 112 -47.40 -10.96 15.58
CA GLU A 112 -48.21 -9.84 15.06
C GLU A 112 -48.23 -9.53 13.54
N SER A 113 -47.49 -10.22 12.66
CA SER A 113 -47.31 -9.70 11.28
C SER A 113 -47.73 -10.59 10.11
N TYR A 114 -48.32 -11.77 10.33
CA TYR A 114 -48.73 -12.64 9.21
C TYR A 114 -50.19 -12.46 8.74
N SER A 115 -51.08 -11.87 9.53
CA SER A 115 -52.50 -11.67 9.15
C SER A 115 -52.79 -10.37 8.38
N LYS A 116 -51.79 -9.49 8.20
CA LYS A 116 -51.96 -8.16 7.58
C LYS A 116 -51.40 -8.03 6.15
N ILE A 117 -50.80 -9.09 5.60
CA ILE A 117 -50.13 -9.03 4.29
C ILE A 117 -50.99 -9.61 3.16
N GLU A 118 -51.97 -10.48 3.45
CA GLU A 118 -52.82 -11.08 2.41
C GLU A 118 -53.94 -10.12 1.92
N ASN A 119 -54.37 -9.19 2.77
CA ASN A 119 -55.34 -8.14 2.45
C ASN A 119 -54.73 -6.86 1.87
N VAL A 120 -53.41 -6.81 1.67
CA VAL A 120 -52.69 -5.73 0.96
C VAL A 120 -52.18 -6.21 -0.40
N THR A 121 -52.92 -7.11 -1.03
CA THR A 121 -52.86 -7.24 -2.48
C THR A 121 -53.87 -6.27 -3.09
N THR A 122 -53.46 -5.54 -4.14
CA THR A 122 -54.32 -4.79 -5.10
C THR A 122 -54.63 -3.30 -4.89
N HIS A 123 -53.60 -2.44 -4.87
CA HIS A 123 -53.72 -1.15 -5.56
C HIS A 123 -52.39 -0.73 -6.18
N LYS A 124 -51.95 -1.44 -7.23
CA LYS A 124 -50.92 -0.89 -8.13
C LYS A 124 -51.61 0.21 -8.93
N SER A 125 -51.42 1.47 -8.53
CA SER A 125 -51.76 2.62 -9.36
C SER A 125 -51.09 2.45 -10.73
N PRO A 126 -51.84 2.56 -11.84
CA PRO A 126 -51.25 2.37 -13.15
C PRO A 126 -50.19 3.45 -13.39
N THR A 127 -49.06 3.05 -13.98
CA THR A 127 -48.01 4.00 -14.34
C THR A 127 -48.55 5.01 -15.38
N PRO A 128 -48.17 6.29 -15.32
CA PRO A 128 -48.78 7.36 -16.12
C PRO A 128 -48.74 7.11 -17.65
N TRP A 129 -47.69 6.47 -18.16
CA TRP A 129 -47.61 6.10 -19.58
C TRP A 129 -48.53 4.94 -19.97
N LYS A 130 -48.89 4.06 -19.03
CA LYS A 130 -49.89 3.00 -19.28
C LYS A 130 -51.31 3.54 -19.31
N GLU A 131 -51.62 4.56 -18.51
CA GLU A 131 -52.92 5.26 -18.60
C GLU A 131 -53.07 5.99 -19.93
N ALA A 132 -51.98 6.57 -20.44
CA ALA A 132 -51.95 7.26 -21.73
C ALA A 132 -51.91 6.33 -22.96
N GLY A 133 -51.91 5.00 -22.77
CA GLY A 133 -51.83 4.02 -23.87
C GLY A 133 -50.51 4.05 -24.64
N MET A 134 -49.44 4.57 -24.04
CA MET A 134 -48.15 4.81 -24.68
C MET A 134 -47.08 3.84 -24.19
N SER A 135 -46.11 3.52 -25.03
CA SER A 135 -44.92 2.79 -24.61
C SER A 135 -44.02 3.66 -23.72
N PHE A 136 -43.27 3.03 -22.82
CA PHE A 136 -42.31 3.73 -21.94
C PHE A 136 -41.23 4.49 -22.73
N ARG A 137 -40.88 4.00 -23.93
CA ARG A 137 -39.89 4.68 -24.80
C ARG A 137 -40.43 6.00 -25.34
N ASP A 138 -41.70 6.05 -25.72
CA ASP A 138 -42.33 7.23 -26.32
C ASP A 138 -42.58 8.31 -25.27
N TRP A 139 -42.95 7.94 -24.04
CA TRP A 139 -43.11 8.87 -22.93
C TRP A 139 -41.81 9.59 -22.55
N ARG A 140 -40.66 8.92 -22.66
CA ARG A 140 -39.36 9.48 -22.28
C ARG A 140 -38.81 10.50 -23.29
N GLN A 141 -39.31 10.48 -24.52
CA GLN A 141 -38.81 11.34 -25.62
C GLN A 141 -39.64 12.62 -25.78
N LYS A 142 -40.64 12.84 -24.92
CA LYS A 142 -41.48 14.03 -24.86
C LYS A 142 -40.98 14.97 -23.76
#